data_AF-A0A931L433-F1
#
_entry.id   AF-A0A931L433-F1
#
_cell.length_a   1.000
_cell.length_b   1.000
_cell.length_c   1.000
_cell.angle_alpha   90.00
_cell.angle_beta   90.00
_cell.angle_gamma   90.00
#
_symmetry.space_group_name_H-M   'P 1'
#
loop_
_entity.id
_entity.type
_entity.pdbx_description
1 polymer ?
#
loop_
_entity_poly.entity_id
_entity_poly.type
_entity_poly.pdbx_seq_one_letter_code
_entity_poly.pdbx_strand_id
1 'polypeptide(L)'
;MRSFNTRPEAPRALIAPLCAAIVAGNVAGADVAAAADPPPRVRSAVFLETVAAKGVECGLLRHWQAATLRAANLNDMARWKPEDRTAMNEATRERLSDIACDDAGINAWIEGAGPGFESEMLPPYLIAYLTLVGYEDPPKVFTQTTTRILYGPAIEAIRQKLEALETSGAMPEGGKPWPAYIETTQRRFRDVISALWNEDASLEERAEAAGIVGQTAHVVELWLLDEGV
;
A
#
# COMPACT_ATOMS: atom_id res chain seq x y z
N MET A 1 -17.18 21.17 -39.55
CA MET A 1 -15.90 20.95 -38.85
C MET A 1 -16.06 21.43 -37.40
N ARG A 2 -16.32 20.51 -36.46
CA ARG A 2 -16.28 20.78 -35.02
C ARG A 2 -15.38 19.72 -34.39
N SER A 3 -14.26 20.18 -33.83
CA SER A 3 -13.27 19.35 -33.15
C SER A 3 -13.82 18.97 -31.77
N PHE A 4 -14.05 17.68 -31.54
CA PHE A 4 -14.36 17.15 -30.21
C PHE A 4 -13.05 16.83 -29.51
N ASN A 5 -12.70 17.69 -28.57
CA ASN A 5 -11.56 17.54 -27.67
C ASN A 5 -12.00 16.65 -26.49
N THR A 6 -11.89 15.33 -26.64
CA THR A 6 -12.10 14.38 -25.53
C THR A 6 -10.77 14.17 -24.82
N ARG A 7 -10.54 14.92 -23.73
CA ARG A 7 -9.51 14.53 -22.76
C ARG A 7 -9.94 13.20 -22.12
N PRO A 8 -9.10 12.16 -22.11
CA PRO A 8 -9.38 10.97 -21.33
C PRO A 8 -9.34 11.34 -19.84
N GLU A 9 -10.42 11.03 -19.13
CA GLU A 9 -10.48 11.11 -17.67
C GLU A 9 -9.42 10.17 -17.08
N ALA A 10 -8.61 10.68 -16.16
CA ALA A 10 -7.60 9.88 -15.46
C ALA A 10 -8.25 8.71 -14.70
N PRO A 11 -7.65 7.50 -14.73
CA PRO A 11 -8.19 6.35 -14.04
C PRO A 11 -8.28 6.59 -12.53
N ARG A 12 -9.48 6.32 -11.98
CA ARG A 12 -9.80 6.41 -10.55
C ARG A 12 -8.92 5.45 -9.72
N ALA A 13 -8.39 6.00 -8.62
CA ALA A 13 -7.78 5.39 -7.42
C ALA A 13 -7.43 3.90 -7.47
N LEU A 14 -6.13 3.61 -7.30
CA LEU A 14 -5.53 2.28 -7.38
C LEU A 14 -5.78 1.35 -6.20
N ILE A 15 -6.39 1.81 -5.11
CA ILE A 15 -6.69 1.00 -3.93
C ILE A 15 -8.00 1.55 -3.36
N ALA A 16 -9.06 0.74 -3.33
CA ALA A 16 -10.30 1.14 -2.69
C ALA A 16 -10.07 1.21 -1.16
N PRO A 17 -10.41 2.32 -0.48
CA PRO A 17 -10.28 2.37 0.97
C PRO A 17 -11.28 1.40 1.60
N LEU A 18 -10.75 0.36 2.24
CA LEU A 18 -11.49 -0.58 3.07
C LEU A 18 -11.84 0.12 4.40
N CYS A 19 -12.78 1.05 4.35
CA CYS A 19 -13.29 1.77 5.51
C CYS A 19 -14.64 1.17 5.93
N ALA A 20 -14.61 0.13 6.77
CA ALA A 20 -15.76 -0.29 7.55
C ALA A 20 -15.75 0.42 8.92
N ALA A 21 -16.92 0.93 9.31
CA ALA A 21 -17.13 1.88 10.40
C ALA A 21 -16.90 1.30 11.80
N ILE A 22 -16.23 2.06 12.67
CA ILE A 22 -16.29 1.88 14.13
C ILE A 22 -17.01 3.09 14.73
N VAL A 23 -18.12 2.82 15.40
CA VAL A 23 -18.95 3.80 16.13
C VAL A 23 -18.32 4.05 17.50
N ALA A 24 -17.94 5.29 17.79
CA ALA A 24 -17.46 5.70 19.11
C ALA A 24 -18.65 6.10 20.01
N GLY A 25 -18.71 5.52 21.21
CA GLY A 25 -19.64 5.89 22.28
C GLY A 25 -19.17 7.13 23.03
N ASN A 26 -20.08 8.08 23.25
CA ASN A 26 -19.86 9.36 23.93
C ASN A 26 -19.66 9.19 25.45
N VAL A 27 -18.69 9.91 26.02
CA VAL A 27 -18.74 10.36 27.41
C VAL A 27 -18.29 11.83 27.45
N ALA A 28 -19.15 12.69 28.01
CA ALA A 28 -18.99 14.13 28.06
C ALA A 28 -18.23 14.58 29.32
N GLY A 29 -17.39 15.62 29.18
CA GLY A 29 -17.01 16.51 30.30
C GLY A 29 -15.63 17.15 30.20
N ALA A 30 -15.64 18.50 30.08
CA ALA A 30 -14.61 19.52 30.37
C ALA A 30 -14.08 20.30 29.15
N ASP A 31 -14.42 21.61 29.12
CA ASP A 31 -13.88 22.62 28.20
C ASP A 31 -12.40 22.90 28.50
N VAL A 32 -11.53 21.99 28.07
CA VAL A 32 -10.26 22.38 27.46
C VAL A 32 -10.63 22.91 26.07
N ALA A 33 -9.94 23.91 25.52
CA ALA A 33 -10.04 24.20 24.10
C ALA A 33 -9.64 22.92 23.35
N ALA A 34 -10.62 22.05 23.08
CA ALA A 34 -10.40 20.78 22.44
C ALA A 34 -9.83 21.12 21.09
N ALA A 35 -8.58 20.71 20.86
CA ALA A 35 -8.09 20.64 19.49
C ALA A 35 -9.18 19.92 18.72
N ALA A 36 -9.76 20.60 17.71
CA ALA A 36 -10.88 20.05 16.97
C ALA A 36 -10.46 18.65 16.49
N ASP A 37 -11.30 17.64 16.76
CA ASP A 37 -10.98 16.26 16.38
C ASP A 37 -10.52 16.22 14.93
N PRO A 38 -9.39 15.55 14.63
CA PRO A 38 -8.87 15.53 13.27
C PRO A 38 -9.92 14.96 12.31
N PRO A 39 -9.94 15.41 11.05
CA PRO A 39 -10.90 14.94 10.05
C PRO A 39 -10.90 13.40 9.96
N PRO A 40 -12.04 12.74 9.64
CA PRO A 40 -12.13 11.28 9.59
C PRO A 40 -11.03 10.59 8.79
N ARG A 41 -10.64 11.15 7.64
CA ARG A 41 -9.52 10.62 6.83
C ARG A 41 -8.18 10.60 7.58
N VAL A 42 -7.89 11.65 8.36
CA VAL A 42 -6.67 11.76 9.15
C VAL A 42 -6.69 10.70 10.25
N ARG A 43 -7.84 10.49 10.91
CA ARG A 43 -7.99 9.43 11.92
C ARG A 43 -7.76 8.04 11.34
N SER A 44 -8.29 7.75 10.15
CA SER A 44 -8.05 6.47 9.47
C SER A 44 -6.57 6.27 9.15
N ALA A 45 -5.89 7.30 8.64
CA ALA A 45 -4.46 7.23 8.35
C ALA A 45 -3.61 7.02 9.62
N VAL A 46 -3.90 7.77 10.69
CA VAL A 46 -3.27 7.60 12.01
C VAL A 46 -3.46 6.16 12.51
N PHE A 47 -4.67 5.61 12.37
CA PHE A 47 -4.94 4.24 12.78
C PHE A 47 -4.09 3.24 11.98
N LEU A 48 -4.01 3.36 10.65
CA LEU A 48 -3.21 2.46 9.82
C LEU A 48 -1.71 2.57 10.13
N GLU A 49 -1.16 3.78 10.33
CA GLU A 49 0.24 3.95 10.74
C GLU A 49 0.51 3.36 12.11
N THR A 50 -0.43 3.55 13.03
CA THR A 50 -0.34 2.99 14.39
C THR A 50 -0.31 1.47 14.35
N VAL A 51 -1.22 0.85 13.59
CA VAL A 51 -1.24 -0.60 13.38
C VAL A 51 0.04 -1.08 12.71
N ALA A 52 0.53 -0.39 11.68
CA ALA A 52 1.75 -0.77 10.97
C ALA A 52 2.99 -0.68 11.86
N ALA A 53 3.06 0.30 12.76
CA ALA A 53 4.19 0.44 13.69
C ALA A 53 4.09 -0.54 14.86
N LYS A 54 2.98 -0.52 15.60
CA LYS A 54 2.77 -1.39 16.77
C LYS A 54 2.66 -2.86 16.40
N GLY A 55 2.06 -3.17 15.25
CA GLY A 55 1.96 -4.54 14.76
C GLY A 55 3.33 -5.20 14.60
N VAL A 56 4.33 -4.48 14.06
CA VAL A 56 5.70 -5.01 13.96
C VAL A 56 6.40 -5.01 15.32
N GLU A 57 6.32 -3.90 16.08
CA GLU A 57 6.93 -3.78 17.40
C GLU A 57 6.51 -4.93 18.35
N CYS A 58 5.22 -5.30 18.30
CA CYS A 58 4.61 -6.31 19.14
C CYS A 58 4.63 -7.72 18.53
N GLY A 59 5.23 -7.92 17.35
CA GLY A 59 5.33 -9.22 16.69
C GLY A 59 4.00 -9.77 16.14
N LEU A 60 3.02 -8.90 15.90
CA LEU A 60 1.69 -9.23 15.38
C LEU A 60 1.60 -9.15 13.85
N LEU A 61 2.47 -8.33 13.23
CA LEU A 61 2.60 -8.21 11.79
C LEU A 61 4.02 -8.55 11.36
N ARG A 62 4.12 -9.18 10.19
CA ARG A 62 5.35 -9.28 9.42
C ARG A 62 5.76 -7.90 8.90
N HIS A 63 7.05 -7.71 8.61
CA HIS A 63 7.56 -6.42 8.16
C HIS A 63 6.91 -5.98 6.84
N TRP A 64 6.72 -6.91 5.90
CA TRP A 64 6.09 -6.61 4.63
C TRP A 64 4.61 -6.20 4.80
N GLN A 65 3.88 -6.81 5.74
CA GLN A 65 2.46 -6.46 6.02
C GLN A 65 2.34 -5.01 6.51
N ALA A 66 3.25 -4.59 7.39
CA ALA A 66 3.28 -3.20 7.81
C ALA A 66 3.70 -2.26 6.68
N ALA A 67 4.62 -2.68 5.80
CA ALA A 67 5.02 -1.90 4.63
C ALA A 67 3.86 -1.72 3.64
N THR A 68 3.00 -2.73 3.43
CA THR A 68 1.82 -2.60 2.56
C THR A 68 0.78 -1.62 3.13
N LEU A 69 0.58 -1.62 4.46
CA LEU A 69 -0.30 -0.63 5.11
C LEU A 69 0.24 0.80 4.93
N ARG A 70 1.54 1.01 5.12
CA ARG A 70 2.18 2.31 4.88
C ARG A 70 2.11 2.73 3.42
N ALA A 71 2.33 1.82 2.48
CA ALA A 71 2.19 2.10 1.07
C ALA A 71 0.75 2.51 0.70
N ALA A 72 -0.25 1.80 1.24
CA ALA A 72 -1.65 2.16 1.07
C ALA A 72 -1.96 3.56 1.63
N ASN A 73 -1.42 3.87 2.82
CA ASN A 73 -1.60 5.17 3.45
C ASN A 73 -0.90 6.30 2.66
N LEU A 74 0.32 6.07 2.17
CA LEU A 74 1.04 7.02 1.30
C LEU A 74 0.29 7.28 0.00
N ASN A 75 -0.31 6.24 -0.59
CA ASN A 75 -1.13 6.38 -1.79
C ASN A 75 -2.40 7.20 -1.53
N ASP A 76 -3.11 6.95 -0.43
CA ASP A 76 -4.27 7.77 -0.03
C ASP A 76 -3.86 9.24 0.21
N MET A 77 -2.70 9.43 0.83
CA MET A 77 -2.15 10.75 1.13
C MET A 77 -1.58 11.49 -0.07
N ALA A 78 -1.42 10.85 -1.24
CA ALA A 78 -0.72 11.42 -2.40
C ALA A 78 -1.27 12.80 -2.79
N ARG A 79 -2.58 13.03 -2.62
CA ARG A 79 -3.27 14.29 -2.95
C ARG A 79 -3.74 15.09 -1.74
N TRP A 80 -3.32 14.70 -0.54
CA TRP A 80 -3.65 15.44 0.68
C TRP A 80 -2.93 16.78 0.73
N LYS A 81 -3.56 17.74 1.41
CA LYS A 81 -2.94 19.03 1.65
C LYS A 81 -1.82 18.89 2.70
N PRO A 82 -0.79 19.76 2.66
CA PRO A 82 0.30 19.72 3.63
C PRO A 82 -0.17 19.74 5.09
N GLU A 83 -1.20 20.54 5.42
CA GLU A 83 -1.74 20.64 6.77
C GLU A 83 -2.34 19.32 7.29
N ASP A 84 -3.00 18.54 6.42
CA ASP A 84 -3.55 17.24 6.80
C ASP A 84 -2.44 16.22 7.08
N ARG A 85 -1.36 16.27 6.29
CA ARG A 85 -0.20 15.38 6.48
C ARG A 85 0.54 15.72 7.78
N THR A 86 0.70 17.00 8.10
CA THR A 86 1.27 17.44 9.38
C THR A 86 0.42 16.97 10.55
N ALA A 87 -0.90 17.19 10.49
CA ALA A 87 -1.83 16.74 11.53
C ALA A 87 -1.80 15.21 11.71
N MET A 88 -1.74 14.44 10.62
CA MET A 88 -1.58 12.98 10.66
C MET A 88 -0.29 12.57 11.38
N ASN A 89 0.84 13.17 11.03
CA ASN A 89 2.13 12.84 11.62
C ASN A 89 2.20 13.16 13.13
N GLU A 90 1.63 14.30 13.54
CA GLU A 90 1.54 14.70 14.95
C GLU A 90 0.66 13.75 15.74
N ALA A 91 -0.56 13.49 15.27
CA ALA A 91 -1.50 12.58 15.90
C ALA A 91 -0.98 11.14 15.96
N THR A 92 -0.24 10.69 14.94
CA THR A 92 0.41 9.36 14.95
C THR A 92 1.47 9.27 16.04
N ARG A 93 2.29 10.31 16.21
CA ARG A 93 3.34 10.31 17.25
C ARG A 93 2.74 10.23 18.65
N GLU A 94 1.71 11.01 18.91
CA GLU A 94 0.95 10.97 20.16
C GLU A 94 0.29 9.60 20.37
N ARG A 95 -0.38 9.09 19.34
CA ARG A 95 -1.07 7.80 19.43
C ARG A 95 -0.12 6.63 19.70
N LEU A 96 1.09 6.66 19.15
CA LEU A 96 2.12 5.64 19.35
C LEU A 96 2.71 5.62 20.77
N SER A 97 2.72 6.74 21.50
CA SER A 97 3.18 6.76 22.90
C SER A 97 2.18 6.13 23.86
N ASP A 98 0.90 6.12 23.48
CA ASP A 98 -0.19 5.76 24.39
C ASP A 98 -0.67 4.31 24.22
N ILE A 99 -0.28 3.66 23.13
CA ILE A 99 -0.70 2.30 22.81
C ILE A 99 0.31 1.27 23.28
N ALA A 100 -0.19 0.30 24.06
CA ALA A 100 0.51 -0.90 24.45
C ALA A 100 0.26 -2.07 23.47
N CYS A 101 1.10 -3.11 23.55
CA CYS A 101 1.00 -4.29 22.68
C CYS A 101 -0.25 -5.16 22.94
N ASP A 102 -0.93 -4.97 24.07
CA ASP A 102 -2.16 -5.66 24.43
C ASP A 102 -3.43 -4.83 24.11
N ASP A 103 -3.31 -3.75 23.33
CA ASP A 103 -4.47 -2.97 22.86
C ASP A 103 -5.45 -3.86 22.07
N ALA A 104 -6.63 -4.09 22.67
CA ALA A 104 -7.62 -5.01 22.13
C ALA A 104 -8.16 -4.58 20.76
N GLY A 105 -8.21 -3.27 20.48
CA GLY A 105 -8.72 -2.75 19.21
C GLY A 105 -7.77 -3.04 18.05
N ILE A 106 -6.48 -2.78 18.24
CA ILE A 106 -5.44 -3.12 17.24
C ILE A 106 -5.34 -4.62 17.04
N ASN A 107 -5.33 -5.39 18.11
CA ASN A 107 -5.20 -6.84 18.03
C ASN A 107 -6.37 -7.47 17.28
N ALA A 108 -7.61 -7.06 17.60
CA ALA A 108 -8.80 -7.52 16.88
C ALA A 108 -8.78 -7.11 15.41
N TRP A 109 -8.30 -5.90 15.09
CA TRP A 109 -8.18 -5.46 13.70
C TRP A 109 -7.15 -6.28 12.93
N ILE A 110 -5.96 -6.51 13.49
CA ILE A 110 -4.90 -7.32 12.86
C ILE A 110 -5.37 -8.75 12.64
N GLU A 111 -6.03 -9.36 13.63
CA GLU A 111 -6.60 -10.69 13.51
C GLU A 111 -7.63 -10.77 12.37
N GLY A 112 -8.54 -9.79 12.30
CA GLY A 112 -9.55 -9.71 11.25
C GLY A 112 -8.98 -9.46 9.86
N ALA A 113 -7.93 -8.63 9.75
CA ALA A 113 -7.25 -8.31 8.49
C ALA A 113 -6.29 -9.41 8.02
N GLY A 114 -5.82 -10.26 8.95
CA GLY A 114 -4.82 -11.31 8.76
C GLY A 114 -4.97 -12.08 7.44
N PRO A 115 -6.12 -12.72 7.17
CA PRO A 115 -6.35 -13.48 5.95
C PRO A 115 -6.20 -12.65 4.65
N GLY A 116 -6.59 -11.38 4.67
CA GLY A 116 -6.57 -10.50 3.50
C GLY A 116 -5.18 -10.01 3.11
N PHE A 117 -4.20 -10.03 4.02
CA PHE A 117 -2.84 -9.58 3.68
C PHE A 117 -2.23 -10.40 2.53
N GLU A 118 -2.40 -11.71 2.56
CA GLU A 118 -1.77 -12.64 1.62
C GLU A 118 -2.51 -12.70 0.27
N SER A 119 -3.85 -12.73 0.30
CA SER A 119 -4.65 -12.88 -0.91
C SER A 119 -5.03 -11.55 -1.57
N GLU A 120 -5.10 -10.45 -0.83
CA GLU A 120 -5.56 -9.16 -1.35
C GLU A 120 -4.43 -8.13 -1.41
N MET A 121 -3.65 -7.96 -0.33
CA MET A 121 -2.66 -6.88 -0.26
C MET A 121 -1.32 -7.21 -0.91
N LEU A 122 -0.80 -8.44 -0.76
CA LEU A 122 0.50 -8.85 -1.29
C LEU A 122 0.54 -8.97 -2.84
N PRO A 123 -0.45 -9.59 -3.51
CA PRO A 123 -0.35 -9.90 -4.94
C PRO A 123 -0.09 -8.71 -5.87
N PRO A 124 -0.68 -7.51 -5.69
CA PRO A 124 -0.37 -6.36 -6.53
C PRO A 124 1.14 -6.06 -6.58
N TYR A 125 1.82 -6.14 -5.43
CA TYR A 125 3.26 -5.86 -5.33
C TYR A 125 4.10 -6.96 -5.97
N LEU A 126 3.73 -8.22 -5.78
CA LEU A 126 4.39 -9.37 -6.42
C LEU A 126 4.33 -9.28 -7.95
N ILE A 127 3.14 -8.97 -8.49
CA ILE A 127 2.91 -8.85 -9.92
C ILE A 127 3.67 -7.64 -10.50
N ALA A 128 3.65 -6.51 -9.78
CA ALA A 128 4.39 -5.31 -10.16
C ALA A 128 5.90 -5.56 -10.16
N TYR A 129 6.43 -6.26 -9.16
CA TYR A 129 7.85 -6.64 -9.10
C TYR A 129 8.25 -7.53 -10.27
N LEU A 130 7.47 -8.59 -10.57
CA LEU A 130 7.69 -9.43 -11.76
C LEU A 130 7.64 -8.63 -13.07
N THR A 131 6.80 -7.59 -13.12
CA THR A 131 6.74 -6.69 -14.27
C THR A 131 8.02 -5.88 -14.41
N LEU A 132 8.55 -5.33 -13.30
CA LEU A 132 9.78 -4.52 -13.28
C LEU A 132 11.02 -5.32 -13.68
N VAL A 133 11.21 -6.52 -13.12
CA VAL A 133 12.35 -7.38 -13.45
C VAL A 133 12.31 -7.92 -14.90
N GLY A 134 11.15 -7.83 -15.55
CA GLY A 134 10.98 -8.23 -16.95
C GLY A 134 11.42 -7.18 -17.97
N TYR A 135 11.71 -5.94 -17.55
CA TYR A 135 12.28 -4.92 -18.43
C TYR A 135 13.77 -5.18 -18.68
N GLU A 136 14.21 -4.95 -19.92
CA GLU A 136 15.64 -4.97 -20.27
C GLU A 136 16.42 -3.93 -19.47
N ASP A 137 15.86 -2.72 -19.34
CA ASP A 137 16.36 -1.63 -18.49
C ASP A 137 15.32 -1.24 -17.43
N PRO A 138 15.31 -1.87 -16.25
CA PRO A 138 14.39 -1.51 -15.17
C PRO A 138 14.60 -0.07 -14.67
N PRO A 139 13.56 0.60 -14.13
CA PRO A 139 13.69 1.94 -13.56
C PRO A 139 14.80 2.03 -12.50
N LYS A 140 15.57 3.13 -12.49
CA LYS A 140 16.67 3.31 -11.51
C LYS A 140 16.22 3.21 -10.05
N VAL A 141 15.04 3.73 -9.72
CA VAL A 141 14.48 3.64 -8.37
C VAL A 141 14.23 2.19 -7.95
N PHE A 142 13.87 1.31 -8.90
CA PHE A 142 13.74 -0.13 -8.64
C PHE A 142 15.10 -0.72 -8.28
N THR A 143 16.10 -0.56 -9.14
CA THR A 143 17.45 -1.13 -8.95
C THR A 143 18.21 -0.54 -7.77
N GLN A 144 17.87 0.68 -7.33
CA GLN A 144 18.40 1.27 -6.09
C GLN A 144 17.73 0.71 -4.84
N THR A 145 16.49 0.23 -4.94
CA THR A 145 15.74 -0.32 -3.81
C THR A 145 15.99 -1.82 -3.66
N THR A 146 16.05 -2.56 -4.76
CA THR A 146 16.34 -3.99 -4.79
C THR A 146 17.86 -4.19 -4.71
N THR A 147 18.39 -4.45 -3.51
CA THR A 147 19.83 -4.68 -3.29
C THR A 147 20.33 -6.02 -3.88
N ARG A 148 19.49 -6.72 -4.64
CA ARG A 148 19.75 -8.06 -5.19
C ARG A 148 20.66 -8.03 -6.40
N ILE A 149 21.65 -8.92 -6.37
CA ILE A 149 22.54 -9.20 -7.51
C ILE A 149 21.89 -10.19 -8.48
N LEU A 150 21.10 -11.14 -7.96
CA LEU A 150 20.45 -12.20 -8.75
C LEU A 150 18.94 -12.22 -8.47
N TYR A 151 18.15 -11.98 -9.52
CA TYR A 151 16.68 -11.98 -9.41
C TYR A 151 16.05 -13.37 -9.59
N GLY A 152 16.79 -14.36 -10.10
CA GLY A 152 16.26 -15.71 -10.38
C GLY A 152 15.51 -16.35 -9.21
N PRO A 153 16.10 -16.45 -8.01
CA PRO A 153 15.43 -17.00 -6.83
C PRO A 153 14.16 -16.21 -6.43
N ALA A 154 14.23 -14.88 -6.49
CA ALA A 154 13.09 -14.01 -6.19
C ALA A 154 11.94 -14.23 -7.18
N ILE A 155 12.23 -14.29 -8.48
CA ILE A 155 11.23 -14.54 -9.53
C ILE A 155 10.53 -15.88 -9.30
N GLU A 156 11.30 -16.92 -8.95
CA GLU A 156 10.74 -18.25 -8.70
C GLU A 156 9.85 -18.27 -7.45
N ALA A 157 10.32 -17.69 -6.33
CA ALA A 157 9.52 -17.58 -5.11
C ALA A 157 8.20 -16.83 -5.33
N ILE A 158 8.24 -15.71 -6.09
CA ILE A 158 7.04 -14.94 -6.40
C ILE A 158 6.05 -15.78 -7.24
N ARG A 159 6.53 -16.50 -8.25
CA ARG A 159 5.67 -17.35 -9.10
C ARG A 159 5.01 -18.46 -8.29
N GLN A 160 5.78 -19.15 -7.45
CA GLN A 160 5.26 -20.18 -6.55
C GLN A 160 4.20 -19.63 -5.61
N LYS A 161 4.41 -18.43 -5.05
CA LYS A 161 3.42 -17.77 -4.19
C LYS A 161 2.11 -17.48 -4.92
N LEU A 162 2.18 -16.93 -6.13
CA LEU A 162 0.99 -16.62 -6.94
C LEU A 162 0.25 -17.90 -7.35
N GLU A 163 0.95 -18.96 -7.74
CA GLU A 163 0.35 -20.27 -8.06
C GLU A 163 -0.31 -20.92 -6.84
N ALA A 164 0.32 -20.82 -5.66
CA ALA A 164 -0.25 -21.32 -4.42
C ALA A 164 -1.55 -20.58 -4.04
N LEU A 165 -1.60 -19.26 -4.24
CA LEU A 165 -2.79 -18.45 -4.01
C LEU A 165 -3.91 -18.78 -5.02
N GLU A 166 -3.55 -19.03 -6.28
CA GLU A 166 -4.51 -19.47 -7.30
C GLU A 166 -5.11 -20.84 -6.95
N THR A 167 -4.28 -21.78 -6.51
CA THR A 167 -4.71 -23.15 -6.17
C THR A 167 -5.48 -23.23 -4.86
N SER A 168 -5.27 -22.31 -3.91
CA SER A 168 -5.96 -22.32 -2.62
C SER A 168 -7.45 -21.98 -2.71
N GLY A 169 -7.90 -21.44 -3.85
CA GLY A 169 -9.26 -20.92 -4.02
C GLY A 169 -9.50 -19.58 -3.35
N ALA A 170 -8.48 -18.98 -2.74
CA ALA A 170 -8.55 -17.58 -2.30
C ALA A 170 -8.77 -16.68 -3.51
N MET A 171 -9.58 -15.63 -3.36
CA MET A 171 -9.81 -14.67 -4.43
C MET A 171 -8.90 -13.46 -4.24
N PRO A 172 -8.34 -12.90 -5.32
CA PRO A 172 -7.59 -11.66 -5.24
C PRO A 172 -8.52 -10.48 -4.96
N GLU A 173 -7.91 -9.33 -4.64
CA GLU A 173 -8.63 -8.07 -4.46
C GLU A 173 -9.67 -7.82 -5.58
N GLY A 174 -10.90 -7.52 -5.19
CA GLY A 174 -12.01 -7.26 -6.12
C GLY A 174 -12.63 -8.51 -6.74
N GLY A 175 -12.24 -9.72 -6.34
CA GLY A 175 -12.96 -10.96 -6.65
C GLY A 175 -12.87 -11.43 -8.10
N LYS A 176 -11.84 -11.02 -8.84
CA LYS A 176 -11.62 -11.49 -10.22
C LYS A 176 -10.92 -12.85 -10.23
N PRO A 177 -11.11 -13.68 -11.27
CA PRO A 177 -10.25 -14.85 -11.47
C PRO A 177 -8.78 -14.45 -11.57
N TRP A 178 -7.88 -15.26 -10.99
CA TRP A 178 -6.44 -14.98 -10.90
C TRP A 178 -5.77 -14.60 -12.23
N PRO A 179 -5.98 -15.31 -13.36
CA PRO A 179 -5.37 -14.91 -14.62
C PRO A 179 -5.79 -13.52 -15.09
N ALA A 180 -7.07 -13.18 -14.95
CA ALA A 180 -7.61 -11.87 -15.33
C ALA A 180 -7.15 -10.75 -14.37
N TYR A 181 -6.99 -11.07 -13.08
CA TYR A 181 -6.42 -10.18 -12.09
C TYR A 181 -4.97 -9.85 -12.42
N ILE A 182 -4.13 -10.87 -12.65
CA ILE A 182 -2.71 -10.71 -12.99
C ILE A 182 -2.55 -9.83 -14.24
N GLU A 183 -3.26 -10.17 -15.34
CA GLU A 183 -3.17 -9.39 -16.58
C GLU A 183 -3.57 -7.91 -16.37
N THR A 184 -4.66 -7.69 -15.63
CA THR A 184 -5.16 -6.33 -15.37
C THR A 184 -4.17 -5.54 -14.51
N THR A 185 -3.62 -6.15 -13.46
CA THR A 185 -2.65 -5.52 -12.56
C THR A 185 -1.37 -5.19 -13.31
N GLN A 186 -0.83 -6.12 -14.11
CA GLN A 186 0.34 -5.85 -14.96
C GLN A 186 0.11 -4.70 -15.94
N ARG A 187 -1.04 -4.67 -16.63
CA ARG A 187 -1.38 -3.58 -17.56
C ARG A 187 -1.44 -2.25 -16.84
N ARG A 188 -2.21 -2.16 -15.76
CA ARG A 188 -2.34 -0.93 -14.97
C ARG A 188 -0.99 -0.45 -14.43
N PHE A 189 -0.17 -1.39 -13.95
CA PHE A 189 1.15 -1.06 -13.44
C PHE A 189 2.05 -0.51 -14.55
N ARG A 190 2.07 -1.14 -15.74
CA ARG A 190 2.78 -0.62 -16.92
C ARG A 190 2.33 0.80 -17.30
N ASP A 191 1.02 1.06 -17.24
CA ASP A 191 0.48 2.39 -17.52
C ASP A 191 1.04 3.44 -16.54
N VAL A 192 1.08 3.12 -15.24
CA VAL A 192 1.67 4.01 -14.21
C VAL A 192 3.16 4.25 -14.46
N ILE A 193 3.94 3.19 -14.62
CA ILE A 193 5.40 3.35 -14.75
C ILE A 193 5.82 3.96 -16.08
N SER A 194 4.94 3.98 -17.09
CA SER A 194 5.18 4.67 -18.36
C SER A 194 5.54 6.16 -18.16
N ALA A 195 5.02 6.80 -17.11
CA ALA A 195 5.34 8.18 -16.76
C ALA A 195 6.84 8.40 -16.51
N LEU A 196 7.57 7.37 -16.06
CA LEU A 196 9.02 7.48 -15.80
C LEU A 196 9.83 7.68 -17.08
N TRP A 197 9.36 7.13 -18.20
CA TRP A 197 10.03 7.23 -19.50
C TRP A 197 9.38 8.26 -20.43
N ASN A 198 8.18 8.74 -20.10
CA ASN A 198 7.49 9.74 -20.91
C ASN A 198 8.07 11.14 -20.65
N GLU A 199 8.69 11.74 -21.67
CA GLU A 199 9.26 13.09 -21.59
C GLU A 199 8.22 14.17 -21.25
N ASP A 200 6.98 13.98 -21.68
CA ASP A 200 5.87 14.91 -21.47
C ASP A 200 5.20 14.76 -20.10
N ALA A 201 5.54 13.73 -19.32
CA ALA A 201 4.98 13.55 -17.98
C ALA A 201 5.49 14.65 -17.04
N SER A 202 4.58 15.21 -16.24
CA SER A 202 4.89 16.21 -15.23
C SER A 202 5.82 15.64 -14.15
N LEU A 203 6.50 16.53 -13.42
CA LEU A 203 7.36 16.13 -12.30
C LEU A 203 6.57 15.39 -11.21
N GLU A 204 5.30 15.77 -11.00
CA GLU A 204 4.41 15.12 -10.03
C GLU A 204 4.08 13.69 -10.46
N GLU A 205 3.68 13.47 -11.71
CA GLU A 205 3.39 12.13 -12.25
C GLU A 205 4.63 11.22 -12.19
N ARG A 206 5.81 11.74 -12.52
CA ARG A 206 7.07 10.99 -12.41
C ARG A 206 7.42 10.65 -10.97
N ALA A 207 7.21 11.58 -10.04
CA ALA A 207 7.46 11.35 -8.62
C ALA A 207 6.49 10.32 -8.04
N GLU A 208 5.21 10.37 -8.41
CA GLU A 208 4.20 9.39 -8.03
C GLU A 208 4.57 7.99 -8.55
N ALA A 209 4.90 7.88 -9.85
CA ALA A 209 5.33 6.61 -10.43
C ALA A 209 6.61 6.08 -9.77
N ALA A 210 7.59 6.94 -9.47
CA ALA A 210 8.81 6.54 -8.77
C ALA A 210 8.53 6.05 -7.35
N GLY A 211 7.62 6.71 -6.63
CA GLY A 211 7.17 6.30 -5.30
C GLY A 211 6.51 4.92 -5.32
N ILE A 212 5.62 4.68 -6.27
CA ILE A 212 4.95 3.37 -6.46
C ILE A 212 5.96 2.26 -6.76
N VAL A 213 6.95 2.52 -7.62
CA VAL A 213 8.02 1.56 -7.92
C VAL A 213 8.87 1.27 -6.69
N GLY A 214 9.28 2.30 -5.95
CA GLY A 214 10.07 2.16 -4.72
C GLY A 214 9.31 1.37 -3.64
N GLN A 215 8.03 1.66 -3.42
CA GLN A 215 7.18 0.92 -2.48
C GLN A 215 7.01 -0.54 -2.90
N THR A 216 6.82 -0.80 -4.19
CA THR A 216 6.72 -2.16 -4.74
C THR A 216 7.98 -2.95 -4.44
N ALA A 217 9.15 -2.40 -4.78
CA ALA A 217 10.43 -3.03 -4.48
C ALA A 217 10.58 -3.28 -2.97
N HIS A 218 10.31 -2.27 -2.14
CA HIS A 218 10.47 -2.37 -0.70
C HIS A 218 9.59 -3.45 -0.06
N VAL A 219 8.30 -3.48 -0.40
CA VAL A 219 7.37 -4.50 0.11
C VAL A 219 7.82 -5.90 -0.26
N VAL A 220 8.17 -6.12 -1.54
CA VAL A 220 8.55 -7.46 -2.01
C VAL A 220 9.90 -7.88 -1.44
N GLU A 221 10.86 -6.97 -1.28
CA GLU A 221 12.14 -7.30 -0.63
C GLU A 221 11.95 -7.71 0.84
N LEU A 222 11.09 -7.02 1.59
CA LEU A 222 10.74 -7.44 2.95
C LEU A 222 10.03 -8.81 2.97
N TRP A 223 9.14 -9.06 2.02
CA TRP A 223 8.47 -10.34 1.91
C TRP A 223 9.45 -11.48 1.61
N LEU A 224 10.36 -11.28 0.65
CA LEU A 224 11.39 -12.26 0.29
C LEU A 224 12.33 -12.54 1.47
N LEU A 225 12.71 -11.52 2.24
CA LEU A 225 13.51 -11.69 3.46
C LEU A 225 12.79 -12.55 4.50
N ASP A 226 11.49 -12.34 4.72
CA ASP A 226 10.68 -13.15 5.65
C ASP A 226 10.52 -14.61 5.16
N GLU A 227 10.54 -14.84 3.84
CA GLU A 227 10.51 -16.18 3.23
C GLU A 227 11.91 -16.83 3.11
N GLY A 228 12.98 -16.12 3.46
CA GLY A 228 14.35 -16.64 3.42
C GLY A 228 14.96 -16.75 2.01
N VAL A 229 14.54 -15.86 1.09
CA VAL A 229 14.99 -15.78 -0.32
C VAL A 229 15.88 -14.57 -0.55
#